data_AF-A0A917QD11-F1
#
_entry.id   AF-A0A917QD11-F1
#
_cell.length_a   1.000
_cell.length_b   1.000
_cell.length_c   1.000
_cell.angle_alpha   90.00
_cell.angle_beta   90.00
_cell.angle_gamma   90.00
#
_symmetry.space_group_name_H-M   'P 1'
#
loop_
_entity.id
_entity.type
_entity.pdbx_description
1 polymer ?
#
loop_
_entity_poly.entity_id
_entity_poly.type
_entity_poly.pdbx_seq_one_letter_code
_entity_poly.pdbx_strand_id
1 'polypeptide(L)'
;MWASEGRQALAVLDGHLKGRDFVVGEAPTMADVDLYGVACYAEAGGFELADHPSLRAWMDRVEALPGFGPPETVVPRETRLTA
;
A
#
# COMPACT_ATOMS: atom_id res chain seq x y z
N MET A 1 -3.06 -9.04 19.70
CA MET A 1 -4.08 -9.50 18.74
C MET A 1 -3.85 -8.80 17.40
N TRP A 2 -4.06 -7.48 17.29
CA TRP A 2 -3.92 -6.72 16.03
C TRP A 2 -2.54 -6.75 15.35
N ALA A 3 -1.43 -6.62 16.10
CA ALA A 3 -0.09 -6.57 15.51
C ALA A 3 0.36 -7.90 14.88
N SER A 4 -0.15 -9.04 15.38
CA SER A 4 0.14 -10.34 14.80
C SER A 4 -0.62 -10.53 13.48
N GLU A 5 -1.88 -10.11 13.46
CA GLU A 5 -2.75 -10.18 12.29
C GLU A 5 -2.22 -9.26 11.17
N GLY A 6 -1.78 -8.05 11.50
CA GLY A 6 -1.16 -7.14 10.53
C GLY A 6 0.10 -7.71 9.88
N ARG A 7 1.01 -8.30 10.66
CA ARG A 7 2.20 -8.98 10.11
C ARG A 7 1.85 -10.15 9.20
N GLN A 8 0.85 -10.95 9.59
CA GLN A 8 0.38 -12.06 8.76
C GLN A 8 -0.25 -11.55 7.45
N ALA A 9 -1.06 -10.49 7.51
CA ALA A 9 -1.65 -9.89 6.32
C ALA A 9 -0.59 -9.36 5.34
N LEU A 10 0.45 -8.67 5.84
CA LEU A 10 1.58 -8.22 5.02
C LEU A 10 2.34 -9.38 4.39
N ALA A 11 2.58 -10.46 5.15
CA ALA A 11 3.24 -11.66 4.62
C ALA A 11 2.39 -12.35 3.53
N VAL A 12 1.07 -12.41 3.70
CA VAL A 12 0.15 -12.94 2.69
C VAL A 12 0.18 -12.08 1.42
N LEU A 13 0.13 -10.77 1.56
CA LEU A 13 0.17 -9.86 0.42
C LEU A 13 1.51 -9.91 -0.32
N ASP A 14 2.64 -9.93 0.39
CA ASP A 14 3.96 -10.10 -0.21
C ASP A 14 4.08 -11.43 -0.98
N GLY A 15 3.62 -12.53 -0.38
CA GLY A 15 3.59 -13.83 -1.03
C GLY A 15 2.69 -13.85 -2.27
N HIS A 16 1.55 -13.18 -2.22
CA HIS A 16 0.66 -13.00 -3.37
C HIS A 16 1.31 -12.17 -4.48
N LEU A 17 2.08 -11.14 -4.15
CA LEU A 17 2.73 -10.28 -5.13
C LEU A 17 4.00 -10.89 -5.74
N LYS A 18 4.48 -12.03 -5.23
CA LYS A 18 5.64 -12.72 -5.79
C LYS A 18 5.40 -13.10 -7.25
N GLY A 19 6.21 -12.50 -8.14
CA GLY A 19 6.12 -12.73 -9.59
C GLY A 19 4.92 -12.04 -10.26
N ARG A 20 4.25 -11.11 -9.58
CA ARG A 20 3.16 -10.29 -10.13
C ARG A 20 3.55 -8.83 -10.12
N ASP A 21 3.11 -8.10 -11.15
CA ASP A 21 3.30 -6.67 -11.21
C ASP A 21 2.19 -5.91 -10.48
N PHE A 22 0.96 -6.43 -10.52
CA PHE A 22 -0.23 -5.89 -9.86
C PHE A 22 -1.01 -7.00 -9.13
N VAL A 23 -1.96 -6.61 -8.28
CA VAL A 23 -2.71 -7.54 -7.43
C VAL A 23 -3.50 -8.57 -8.26
N VAL A 24 -4.06 -8.18 -9.40
CA VAL A 24 -4.79 -9.07 -10.30
C VAL A 24 -4.62 -8.66 -11.77
N GLY A 25 -4.31 -9.63 -12.63
CA GLY A 25 -4.05 -9.38 -14.05
C GLY A 25 -2.67 -8.78 -14.31
N GLU A 26 -2.53 -8.12 -15.47
CA GLU A 26 -1.27 -7.57 -15.97
C GLU A 26 -1.23 -6.03 -15.95
N ALA A 27 -2.29 -5.39 -15.44
CA ALA A 27 -2.46 -3.94 -15.40
C ALA A 27 -3.02 -3.51 -14.03
N PRO A 28 -2.80 -2.26 -13.58
CA PRO A 28 -3.31 -1.78 -12.31
C PRO A 28 -4.84 -1.78 -12.30
N THR A 29 -5.41 -2.18 -11.17
CA THR A 29 -6.86 -2.25 -10.94
C THR A 29 -7.26 -1.53 -9.66
N MET A 30 -8.57 -1.47 -9.38
CA MET A 30 -9.07 -0.94 -8.12
C MET A 30 -8.53 -1.70 -6.90
N ALA A 31 -8.16 -2.98 -7.04
CA ALA A 31 -7.57 -3.76 -5.96
C ALA A 31 -6.22 -3.19 -5.52
N ASP A 32 -5.43 -2.63 -6.45
CA ASP A 32 -4.16 -2.01 -6.13
C ASP A 32 -4.35 -0.71 -5.34
N VAL A 33 -5.35 0.09 -5.73
CA VAL A 33 -5.69 1.35 -5.05
C VAL A 33 -6.18 1.10 -3.62
N ASP A 34 -7.09 0.14 -3.44
CA ASP A 34 -7.65 -0.21 -2.13
C ASP A 34 -6.57 -0.72 -1.17
N LEU A 35 -5.75 -1.67 -1.62
CA LEU A 35 -4.68 -2.23 -0.81
C LEU A 35 -3.56 -1.22 -0.53
N TYR A 36 -3.17 -0.40 -1.52
CA TYR A 36 -2.11 0.60 -1.34
C TYR A 36 -2.52 1.65 -0.32
N GLY A 37 -3.78 2.11 -0.36
CA GLY A 37 -4.30 3.11 0.56
C GLY A 37 -4.23 2.71 2.05
N VAL A 38 -4.13 1.41 2.34
CA VAL A 38 -3.90 0.89 3.70
C VAL A 38 -2.44 0.54 3.93
N ALA A 39 -1.80 -0.17 2.98
CA ALA A 39 -0.44 -0.66 3.12
C ALA A 39 0.60 0.48 3.26
N CYS A 40 0.37 1.64 2.64
CA CYS A 40 1.28 2.78 2.72
C CYS A 40 1.42 3.36 4.15
N TYR A 41 0.50 3.05 5.06
CA TYR A 41 0.57 3.44 6.47
C TYR A 41 1.18 2.37 7.39
N ALA A 42 1.63 1.23 6.85
CA ALA A 42 2.13 0.12 7.65
C ALA A 42 3.30 0.53 8.57
N GLU A 43 4.28 1.27 8.06
CA GLU A 43 5.42 1.73 8.87
C GLU A 43 4.98 2.72 9.96
N ALA A 44 4.04 3.62 9.66
CA ALA A 44 3.43 4.49 10.66
C ALA A 44 2.68 3.70 11.76
N GLY A 45 2.18 2.50 11.41
CA GLY A 45 1.58 1.54 12.35
C GLY A 45 2.59 0.66 13.10
N GLY A 46 3.89 0.84 12.89
CA GLY A 46 4.96 0.06 13.51
C GLY A 46 5.23 -1.30 12.86
N PHE A 47 4.89 -1.47 11.58
CA PHE A 47 5.20 -2.66 10.80
C PHE A 47 6.39 -2.41 9.87
N GLU A 48 7.38 -3.29 9.90
CA GLU A 48 8.57 -3.19 9.04
C GLU A 48 8.25 -3.70 7.63
N LEU A 49 8.27 -2.81 6.63
CA LEU A 49 8.07 -3.22 5.24
C LEU A 49 9.33 -3.80 4.62
N ALA A 50 10.51 -3.62 5.23
CA ALA A 50 11.81 -4.10 4.76
C ALA A 50 11.88 -5.64 4.58
N ASP A 51 11.03 -6.39 5.27
CA ASP A 51 10.95 -7.86 5.16
C ASP A 51 10.07 -8.35 3.99
N HIS A 52 9.40 -7.44 3.27
CA HIS A 52 8.42 -7.74 2.22
C HIS A 52 8.83 -7.19 0.84
N PRO A 53 9.79 -7.80 0.14
CA PRO A 53 10.37 -7.24 -1.08
C PRO A 53 9.40 -7.18 -2.27
N SER A 54 8.47 -8.13 -2.41
CA SER A 54 7.50 -8.13 -3.50
C SER A 54 6.44 -7.07 -3.28
N LEU A 55 6.03 -6.87 -2.01
CA LEU A 55 5.17 -5.77 -1.60
C LEU A 55 5.81 -4.42 -1.92
N ARG A 56 7.07 -4.19 -1.53
CA ARG A 56 7.76 -2.92 -1.82
C ARG A 56 7.87 -2.65 -3.32
N ALA A 57 8.28 -3.64 -4.11
CA ALA A 57 8.36 -3.50 -5.55
C ALA A 57 7.00 -3.18 -6.19
N TRP A 58 5.91 -3.74 -5.66
CA TRP A 58 4.56 -3.38 -6.07
C TRP A 58 4.17 -1.96 -5.66
N MET A 59 4.50 -1.51 -4.44
CA MET A 59 4.28 -0.13 -4.00
C MET A 59 5.01 0.86 -4.91
N ASP A 60 6.28 0.61 -5.23
CA ASP A 60 7.07 1.45 -6.15
C ASP A 60 6.38 1.58 -7.53
N ARG A 61 5.77 0.49 -8.04
CA ARG A 61 5.03 0.51 -9.30
C ARG A 61 3.73 1.31 -9.20
N VAL A 62 2.99 1.20 -8.09
CA VAL A 62 1.76 1.96 -7.86
C VAL A 62 2.07 3.46 -7.75
N GLU A 63 3.13 3.82 -7.05
CA GLU A 63 3.60 5.20 -6.89
C GLU A 63 4.07 5.83 -8.20
N ALA A 64 4.52 5.01 -9.16
CA ALA A 64 4.90 5.45 -10.50
C ALA A 64 3.70 5.66 -11.45
N LEU A 65 2.46 5.37 -11.04
CA LEU A 65 1.29 5.52 -11.91
C LEU A 65 1.00 7.00 -12.23
N PRO A 66 0.55 7.32 -13.45
CA PRO A 66 0.15 8.68 -13.79
C PRO A 66 -0.96 9.20 -12.86
N GLY A 67 -0.76 10.39 -12.31
CA GLY A 67 -1.71 11.02 -11.39
C GLY A 67 -1.61 10.53 -9.94
N PHE A 68 -0.66 9.64 -9.64
CA PHE A 68 -0.32 9.33 -8.26
C PHE A 68 0.19 10.60 -7.55
N GLY A 69 -0.26 10.78 -6.32
CA GLY A 69 0.30 11.76 -5.40
C GLY A 69 0.07 11.26 -3.98
N PRO A 70 1.06 11.41 -3.08
CA PRO A 70 0.90 10.92 -1.72
C PRO A 70 -0.20 11.72 -0.98
N PRO A 71 -0.84 11.14 0.06
CA PRO A 71 -2.02 11.71 0.73
C PRO A 71 -1.88 13.19 1.12
N GLU A 72 -0.69 13.61 1.55
CA GLU A 72 -0.36 14.98 1.92
C GLU A 72 -0.40 15.98 0.77
N THR A 73 -0.31 15.51 -0.48
CA THR A 73 -0.38 16.33 -1.69
C THR A 73 -1.76 16.30 -2.34
N VAL A 74 -2.50 15.19 -2.22
CA VAL A 74 -3.78 15.01 -2.92
C VAL A 74 -5.01 15.28 -2.05
N VAL A 75 -4.90 15.14 -0.72
CA VAL A 75 -6.00 15.41 0.21
C VAL A 75 -5.92 16.86 0.69
N PRO A 76 -6.91 17.72 0.37
CA PRO A 76 -6.92 19.11 0.83
C PRO A 76 -6.82 19.19 2.36
N ARG A 77 -5.85 19.96 2.87
CA ARG A 77 -5.62 20.12 4.33
C ARG A 77 -6.73 20.91 5.02
N GLU A 78 -7.42 21.76 4.27
CA GLU A 78 -8.45 22.69 4.75
C GLU A 78 -9.63 21.96 5.42
N THR A 79 -9.96 20.74 4.98
CA THR A 79 -11.08 19.95 5.52
C THR A 79 -10.83 19.40 6.93
N ARG A 80 -9.61 19.47 7.49
CA ARG A 80 -9.29 18.97 8.85
C ARG A 80 -9.41 20.00 9.98
N LEU A 81 -9.60 21.29 9.67
CA LEU A 81 -9.59 22.37 10.67
C LEU A 81 -10.98 22.85 11.10
N THR A 82 -12.04 22.31 10.49
CA THR A 82 -13.42 22.74 10.73
C THR A 82 -14.34 21.64 11.30
N ALA A 83 -13.77 20.54 11.81
CA ALA A 83 -14.50 19.46 12.46
C ALA A 83 -14.25 19.46 13.98
#